data_AF-A0A7C2A7A4-F1
#
_entry.id   AF-A0A7C2A7A4-F1
#
_cell.length_a   1.000
_cell.length_b   1.000
_cell.length_c   1.000
_cell.angle_alpha   90.00
_cell.angle_beta   90.00
_cell.angle_gamma   90.00
#
_symmetry.space_group_name_H-M   'P 1'
#
loop_
_entity.id
_entity.type
_entity.pdbx_description
1 polymer ?
#
loop_
_entity_poly.entity_id
_entity_poly.type
_entity_poly.pdbx_seq_one_letter_code
_entity_poly.pdbx_strand_id
1 'polypeptide(L)'
;MRKLDVTQYMVKILQPDGTRKELPYDIKEMIIQLMFHPNLKLGGVDLLEQNKVAEKILKAGKEILLEEEEYNKVKQAVDSFRGFTKSEVELVKRVTECPEIKVKEKK
;
A
#
# COMPACT_ATOMS: atom_id res chain seq x y z
N MET A 1 16.33 -2.96 0.06
CA MET A 1 15.22 -3.03 -0.93
C MET A 1 14.22 -4.03 -0.41
N ARG A 2 12.93 -3.78 -0.64
CA ARG A 2 11.84 -4.62 -0.14
C ARG A 2 10.90 -5.07 -1.23
N LYS A 3 10.34 -6.27 -1.07
CA LYS A 3 9.33 -6.85 -1.97
C LYS A 3 7.94 -6.66 -1.37
N LEU A 4 7.16 -5.75 -1.94
CA LEU A 4 5.78 -5.58 -1.51
C LEU A 4 4.84 -6.32 -2.46
N ASP A 5 4.01 -7.20 -1.92
CA ASP A 5 2.91 -7.85 -2.66
C ASP A 5 1.70 -6.92 -2.71
N VAL A 6 1.31 -6.54 -3.92
CA VAL A 6 0.20 -5.63 -4.21
C VAL A 6 -0.96 -6.34 -4.93
N THR A 7 -1.02 -7.66 -4.81
CA THR A 7 -2.10 -8.48 -5.39
C THR A 7 -3.43 -8.24 -4.66
N GLN A 8 -4.51 -8.01 -5.41
CA GLN A 8 -5.86 -7.91 -4.88
C GLN A 8 -6.29 -9.15 -4.07
N TYR A 9 -7.15 -8.96 -3.08
CA TYR A 9 -7.78 -10.03 -2.31
C TYR A 9 -9.28 -9.79 -2.14
N MET A 10 -10.05 -10.83 -1.84
CA MET A 10 -11.49 -10.71 -1.68
C MET A 10 -11.85 -10.37 -0.23
N VAL A 11 -12.73 -9.39 -0.04
CA VAL A 11 -13.29 -9.03 1.26
C VAL A 11 -14.79 -9.25 1.30
N LYS A 12 -15.30 -9.72 2.43
CA LYS A 12 -16.73 -9.94 2.65
C LYS A 12 -17.35 -8.69 3.25
N ILE A 13 -18.22 -8.02 2.49
CA ILE A 13 -18.91 -6.80 2.91
C ILE A 13 -20.37 -7.12 3.18
N LEU A 14 -20.89 -6.65 4.32
CA LEU A 14 -22.31 -6.73 4.65
C LEU A 14 -23.06 -5.68 3.83
N GLN A 15 -24.03 -6.13 3.04
CA GLN A 15 -24.90 -5.28 2.24
C GLN A 15 -26.09 -4.78 3.08
N PRO A 16 -26.78 -3.70 2.65
CA PRO A 16 -27.97 -3.18 3.35
C PRO A 16 -29.12 -4.19 3.46
N ASP A 17 -29.20 -5.17 2.54
CA ASP A 17 -30.17 -6.26 2.55
C ASP A 17 -29.85 -7.40 3.53
N GLY A 18 -28.76 -7.27 4.30
CA GLY A 18 -28.29 -8.26 5.26
C GLY A 18 -27.44 -9.39 4.65
N THR A 19 -27.25 -9.42 3.33
CA THR A 19 -26.41 -10.42 2.67
C THR A 19 -24.93 -10.06 2.73
N ARG A 20 -24.05 -11.07 2.59
CA ARG A 20 -22.61 -10.84 2.48
C ARG A 20 -22.17 -11.00 1.03
N LYS A 21 -21.57 -9.96 0.47
CA LYS A 21 -21.01 -9.96 -0.88
C LYS A 21 -19.49 -9.98 -0.81
N GLU A 22 -18.86 -10.83 -1.60
CA GLU A 22 -17.41 -10.79 -1.80
C GLU A 22 -17.08 -9.76 -2.88
N LEU A 23 -16.22 -8.80 -2.54
CA LEU A 23 -15.75 -7.77 -3.46
C LEU A 23 -14.21 -7.75 -3.48
N PRO A 24 -13.60 -7.49 -4.65
CA PRO A 24 -12.16 -7.34 -4.74
C PRO A 24 -11.72 -6.09 -3.99
N TYR A 25 -10.68 -6.24 -3.19
CA TYR A 25 -9.99 -5.19 -2.48
C TYR A 25 -8.71 -4.85 -3.24
N ASP A 26 -8.65 -3.64 -3.80
CA ASP A 26 -7.50 -3.16 -4.56
C ASP A 26 -6.43 -2.59 -3.62
N ILE A 27 -5.37 -3.37 -3.38
CA ILE A 27 -4.27 -2.96 -2.51
C ILE A 27 -3.54 -1.74 -3.08
N LYS A 28 -3.35 -1.66 -4.41
CA LYS A 28 -2.57 -0.57 -5.01
C LYS A 28 -3.26 0.74 -4.77
N GLU A 29 -4.54 0.79 -5.12
CA GLU A 29 -5.37 1.97 -4.96
C GLU A 29 -5.42 2.39 -3.49
N MET A 30 -5.61 1.45 -2.57
CA MET A 30 -5.68 1.76 -1.14
C MET A 30 -4.35 2.25 -0.57
N ILE A 31 -3.22 1.68 -0.99
CA ILE A 31 -1.90 2.20 -0.59
C ILE A 31 -1.71 3.62 -1.13
N ILE A 32 -2.05 3.87 -2.40
CA ILE A 32 -1.94 5.20 -3.01
C ILE A 32 -2.81 6.20 -2.25
N GLN A 33 -4.06 5.85 -1.92
CA GLN A 33 -4.94 6.71 -1.14
C GLN A 33 -4.37 7.03 0.26
N LEU A 34 -3.77 6.05 0.94
CA LEU A 34 -3.07 6.29 2.21
C LEU A 34 -1.87 7.22 2.04
N MET A 35 -1.11 7.04 0.96
CA MET A 35 0.05 7.89 0.63
C MET A 35 -0.34 9.34 0.36
N PHE A 36 -1.58 9.62 -0.03
CA PHE A 36 -2.07 10.98 -0.22
C PHE A 36 -3.06 11.42 0.86
N HIS A 37 -3.13 10.70 1.97
CA HIS A 37 -4.07 11.02 3.03
C HIS A 37 -3.71 12.37 3.68
N PRO A 38 -4.68 13.29 3.88
CA PRO A 38 -4.40 14.65 4.41
C PRO A 38 -3.66 14.67 5.76
N ASN A 39 -3.78 13.59 6.56
CA ASN A 39 -3.07 13.45 7.83
C ASN A 39 -1.54 13.49 7.69
N LEU A 40 -1.01 13.18 6.50
CA LEU A 40 0.43 13.25 6.23
C LEU A 40 0.95 14.67 6.08
N LYS A 41 0.07 15.68 5.89
CA LYS A 41 0.42 17.10 5.79
C LYS A 41 1.58 17.36 4.81
N LEU A 42 1.54 16.71 3.67
CA LEU A 42 2.61 16.77 2.67
C LEU A 42 2.81 18.19 2.15
N GLY A 43 4.06 18.64 2.12
CA GLY A 43 4.44 19.84 1.37
C GLY A 43 4.42 19.58 -0.13
N GLY A 44 4.56 20.64 -0.94
CA GLY A 44 4.53 20.51 -2.41
C GLY A 44 5.64 19.62 -2.97
N VAL A 45 6.84 19.69 -2.39
CA VAL A 45 7.97 18.82 -2.80
C VAL A 45 7.72 17.38 -2.39
N ASP A 46 7.29 17.14 -1.15
CA ASP A 46 6.98 15.80 -0.65
C ASP A 46 5.89 15.13 -1.49
N LEU A 47 4.86 15.89 -1.87
CA LEU A 47 3.77 15.44 -2.73
C LEU A 47 4.29 14.94 -4.09
N LEU A 48 5.20 15.67 -4.72
CA LEU A 48 5.79 15.26 -6.00
C LEU A 48 6.63 14.00 -5.87
N GLU A 49 7.41 13.87 -4.80
CA GLU A 49 8.17 12.65 -4.56
C GLU A 49 7.28 11.45 -4.23
N GLN A 50 6.22 11.67 -3.44
CA GLN A 50 5.23 10.65 -3.11
C GLN A 50 4.51 10.17 -4.38
N ASN A 51 4.23 11.08 -5.31
CA ASN A 51 3.63 10.74 -6.60
C ASN A 51 4.51 9.83 -7.46
N LYS A 52 5.84 10.00 -7.46
CA LYS A 52 6.75 9.08 -8.17
C LYS A 52 6.60 7.64 -7.66
N VAL A 53 6.50 7.47 -6.34
CA VAL A 53 6.31 6.15 -5.72
C VAL A 53 4.91 5.60 -6.02
N ALA A 54 3.88 6.44 -5.96
CA ALA A 54 2.51 6.05 -6.29
C ALA A 54 2.37 5.56 -7.74
N GLU A 55 2.97 6.27 -8.71
CA GLU A 55 2.99 5.84 -10.11
C GLU A 55 3.69 4.49 -10.30
N LYS A 56 4.76 4.24 -9.54
CA LYS A 56 5.48 2.97 -9.55
C LYS A 56 4.59 1.84 -9.06
N ILE A 57 3.86 2.06 -7.96
CA ILE A 57 2.90 1.10 -7.38
C ILE A 57 1.77 0.81 -8.37
N LEU A 58 1.22 1.86 -9.00
CA LEU A 58 0.14 1.72 -9.98
C LEU A 58 0.55 0.86 -11.17
N LYS A 59 1.76 1.09 -11.70
CA LYS A 59 2.33 0.36 -12.85
C LYS A 59 2.83 -1.05 -12.49
N ALA A 60 2.93 -1.39 -11.20
CA ALA A 60 3.43 -2.69 -10.78
C ALA A 60 2.50 -3.83 -11.24
N GLY A 61 3.05 -5.04 -11.35
CA GLY A 61 2.26 -6.25 -11.60
C GLY A 61 1.60 -6.75 -10.31
N LYS A 62 1.98 -7.95 -9.89
CA LYS A 62 1.58 -8.54 -8.61
C LYS A 62 2.46 -8.07 -7.45
N GLU A 63 3.72 -7.80 -7.74
CA GLU A 63 4.73 -7.44 -6.75
C GLU A 63 5.49 -6.20 -7.22
N ILE A 64 5.94 -5.40 -6.27
CA ILE A 64 6.79 -4.23 -6.52
C ILE A 64 8.06 -4.30 -5.68
N LEU A 65 9.17 -3.92 -6.29
CA LEU A 65 10.44 -3.70 -5.62
C LEU A 65 10.56 -2.23 -5.23
N LEU A 66 10.66 -1.99 -3.94
CA LEU A 66 10.84 -0.65 -3.36
C LEU A 66 12.25 -0.53 -2.78
N GLU A 67 12.88 0.60 -3.03
CA GLU A 67 14.05 1.03 -2.26
C GLU A 67 13.64 1.33 -0.81
N GLU A 68 14.59 1.36 0.12
CA GLU A 68 14.25 1.58 1.54
C GLU A 68 13.54 2.94 1.75
N GLU A 69 13.96 3.99 1.04
CA GLU A 69 13.33 5.31 1.12
C GLU A 69 11.89 5.29 0.61
N GLU A 70 11.64 4.63 -0.53
CA GLU A 70 10.31 4.47 -1.10
C GLU A 70 9.41 3.63 -0.18
N TYR A 71 9.94 2.54 0.36
CA TYR A 71 9.25 1.69 1.32
C TYR A 71 8.89 2.47 2.59
N ASN A 72 9.80 3.28 3.11
CA ASN A 72 9.55 4.09 4.30
C ASN A 72 8.42 5.11 4.08
N LYS A 73 8.28 5.70 2.89
CA LYS A 73 7.14 6.57 2.54
C LYS A 73 5.81 5.81 2.58
N VAL A 74 5.77 4.60 2.02
CA VAL A 74 4.58 3.73 2.07
C VAL A 74 4.26 3.32 3.51
N LYS A 75 5.27 2.89 4.27
CA LYS A 75 5.12 2.47 5.66
C LYS A 75 4.66 3.62 6.55
N GLN A 76 5.23 4.81 6.38
CA GLN A 76 4.82 6.01 7.12
C GLN A 76 3.36 6.36 6.83
N ALA A 77 2.90 6.23 5.59
CA ALA A 77 1.51 6.45 5.21
C ALA A 77 0.56 5.51 5.96
N VAL A 78 0.89 4.23 6.02
CA VAL A 78 0.12 3.21 6.77
C VAL A 78 0.19 3.47 8.28
N ASP A 79 1.38 3.70 8.83
CA ASP A 79 1.60 3.90 10.27
C ASP A 79 0.95 5.18 10.81
N SER A 80 0.77 6.20 9.96
CA SER A 80 0.16 7.49 10.34
C SER A 80 -1.36 7.48 10.24
N PHE A 81 -1.94 6.58 9.44
CA PHE A 81 -3.39 6.47 9.31
C PHE A 81 -4.03 5.85 10.55
N ARG A 82 -5.25 6.28 10.86
CA ARG A 82 -6.09 5.75 11.93
C ARG A 82 -7.47 5.52 11.36
N GLY A 83 -8.14 4.45 11.79
CA GLY A 83 -9.47 4.09 11.29
C GLY A 83 -9.50 2.87 10.37
N PHE A 84 -8.44 2.06 10.35
CA PHE A 84 -8.46 0.76 9.67
C PHE A 84 -9.61 -0.11 10.19
N THR A 85 -10.22 -0.87 9.29
CA THR A 85 -11.23 -1.88 9.60
C THR A 85 -10.63 -3.29 9.49
N LYS A 86 -11.45 -4.30 9.80
CA LYS A 86 -11.05 -5.71 9.66
C LYS A 86 -10.63 -6.07 8.24
N SER A 87 -11.18 -5.40 7.23
CA SER A 87 -10.88 -5.68 5.82
C SER A 87 -9.46 -5.29 5.43
N GLU A 88 -8.83 -4.31 6.11
CA GLU A 88 -7.49 -3.83 5.79
C GLU A 88 -6.36 -4.55 6.54
N VAL A 89 -6.66 -5.53 7.40
CA VAL A 89 -5.63 -6.26 8.17
C VAL A 89 -4.55 -6.85 7.26
N GLU A 90 -4.96 -7.44 6.13
CA GLU A 90 -4.04 -8.02 5.15
C GLU A 90 -3.17 -6.95 4.48
N LEU A 91 -3.73 -5.80 4.11
CA LEU A 91 -2.96 -4.67 3.57
C LEU A 91 -1.92 -4.19 4.57
N VAL A 92 -2.32 -3.96 5.83
CA VAL A 92 -1.42 -3.48 6.88
C VAL A 92 -0.29 -4.48 7.09
N LYS A 93 -0.62 -5.77 7.19
CA LYS A 93 0.36 -6.84 7.35
C LYS A 93 1.38 -6.87 6.22
N ARG A 94 0.95 -6.80 4.96
CA ARG A 94 1.85 -6.81 3.80
C ARG A 94 2.81 -5.64 3.79
N VAL A 95 2.37 -4.46 4.23
CA VAL A 95 3.22 -3.28 4.30
C VAL A 95 4.18 -3.37 5.50
N THR A 96 3.70 -3.72 6.70
CA THR A 96 4.52 -3.68 7.92
C THR A 96 5.48 -4.87 8.06
N GLU A 97 5.09 -6.05 7.58
CA GLU A 97 5.88 -7.29 7.60
C GLU A 97 6.61 -7.53 6.27
N CYS A 98 6.74 -6.51 5.43
CA CYS A 98 7.36 -6.58 4.11
C CYS A 98 8.84 -7.02 4.21
N PRO A 99 9.24 -8.17 3.61
CA PRO A 99 10.57 -8.71 3.75
C PRO A 99 11.62 -7.88 3.00
N GLU A 100 12.80 -7.74 3.63
CA GLU A 100 13.98 -7.19 2.98
C GLU A 100 14.60 -8.21 2.03
N ILE A 101 14.96 -7.77 0.83
CA ILE A 101 15.65 -8.59 -0.17
C ILE A 101 17.05 -8.03 -0.39
N LYS A 102 18.06 -8.90 -0.33
CA LYS A 102 19.41 -8.57 -0.77
C LYS A 102 19.51 -8.76 -2.28
N VAL A 103 19.67 -7.68 -3.02
CA VAL A 103 19.95 -7.75 -4.47
C VAL A 103 21.42 -8.11 -4.64
N LYS A 104 21.71 -9.26 -5.25
CA LYS A 104 23.04 -9.51 -5.80
C LYS A 104 23.15 -8.71 -7.10
N GLU A 105 23.96 -7.66 -7.12
CA GLU A 105 24.34 -7.00 -8.36
C GLU A 105 24.93 -8.08 -9.29
N LYS A 106 24.29 -8.31 -10.43
CA LYS A 106 24.89 -9.10 -11.50
C LYS A 106 26.04 -8.25 -12.05
N LYS A 107 27.28 -8.65 -11.71
CA LYS A 107 28.50 -8.19 -12.37
C LYS A 107 28.44 -8.41 -13.87
#